data_AF-A0A6I6JIH2-F1
#
_entry.id   AF-A0A6I6JIH2-F1
#
_cell.length_a   1.000
_cell.length_b   1.000
_cell.length_c   1.000
_cell.angle_alpha   90.00
_cell.angle_beta   90.00
_cell.angle_gamma   90.00
#
_symmetry.space_group_name_H-M   'P 1'
#
loop_
_entity.id
_entity.type
_entity.pdbx_description
1 polymer ?
#
loop_
_entity_poly.entity_id
_entity_poly.type
_entity_poly.pdbx_seq_one_letter_code
_entity_poly.pdbx_strand_id
1 'polypeptide(L)'
;MMEKFHNMFNQKMWSAGIVFLLLFGIILHSCKDEFNEGEETFEGYGDIFIQKKKVGDETLYAPYYHLIANSSIESAMVETPNGELTELEPYEYLTTYIKEPEEDEFSTSMMAAGTYRFTGSYGNNKTFAVTDMFDAGIIDFPKIDSVSYDNTNYYIYLSWEAVSRANIYKVNLLSQAGNIVFSGAELTSESNAFLIGLDTEGWISTPYTGDVLTIQLHAYLLDSNADDDNWYYNIECNSYTETQVIWGE
;
A
#
# COMPACT_ATOMS: atom_id res chain seq x y z
N MET A 1 -16.35 42.37 -77.40
CA MET A 1 -15.96 41.81 -78.71
C MET A 1 -14.95 40.70 -78.40
N MET A 2 -15.39 39.61 -77.78
CA MET A 2 -16.04 38.44 -78.41
C MET A 2 -15.12 37.78 -79.46
N GLU A 3 -15.00 36.46 -79.33
CA GLU A 3 -14.46 35.53 -80.32
C GLU A 3 -12.94 35.53 -80.53
N LYS A 4 -12.24 34.85 -79.62
CA LYS A 4 -11.29 33.78 -80.02
C LYS A 4 -11.00 32.82 -78.86
N PHE A 5 -12.07 32.46 -78.15
CA PHE A 5 -12.27 31.10 -77.67
C PHE A 5 -12.52 30.24 -78.92
N HIS A 6 -11.61 29.32 -79.29
CA HIS A 6 -11.99 27.95 -79.74
C HIS A 6 -10.87 27.05 -80.27
N ASN A 7 -9.58 27.42 -80.33
CA ASN A 7 -8.59 26.54 -81.01
C ASN A 7 -7.23 26.36 -80.34
N MET A 8 -7.12 26.50 -79.01
CA MET A 8 -5.88 26.16 -78.28
C MET A 8 -6.10 25.16 -77.13
N PHE A 9 -7.17 24.37 -77.17
CA PHE A 9 -7.52 23.48 -76.04
C PHE A 9 -7.14 22.00 -76.22
N ASN A 10 -6.52 21.57 -77.33
CA ASN A 10 -6.41 20.14 -77.65
C ASN A 10 -5.02 19.57 -78.00
N GLN A 11 -3.91 20.25 -77.70
CA GLN A 11 -2.58 19.68 -78.04
C GLN A 11 -1.47 19.81 -77.00
N LYS A 12 -1.73 20.41 -75.83
CA LYS A 12 -0.73 20.53 -74.74
C LYS A 12 -1.08 19.78 -73.46
N MET A 13 -2.00 18.81 -73.55
CA MET A 13 -2.44 18.01 -72.40
C MET A 13 -2.03 16.53 -72.47
N TRP A 14 -0.97 16.20 -73.22
CA TRP A 14 -0.47 14.82 -73.36
C TRP A 14 1.05 14.69 -73.16
N SER A 15 1.68 15.67 -72.51
CA SER A 15 3.14 15.63 -72.23
C SER A 15 3.50 15.96 -70.78
N ALA A 16 2.51 16.12 -69.90
CA ALA A 16 2.69 16.40 -68.47
C ALA A 16 2.22 15.24 -67.58
N GLY A 17 2.12 14.02 -68.13
CA GLY A 17 1.57 12.84 -67.44
C GLY A 17 2.58 11.78 -67.02
N ILE A 18 3.89 12.00 -67.19
CA ILE A 18 4.93 10.99 -66.90
C ILE A 18 6.03 11.49 -65.94
N VAL A 19 6.03 12.77 -65.55
CA VAL A 19 7.02 13.32 -64.60
C VAL A 19 6.50 13.37 -63.16
N PHE A 20 5.19 13.23 -62.93
CA PHE A 20 4.60 13.30 -61.59
C PHE A 20 4.61 11.96 -60.82
N LEU A 21 5.05 10.85 -61.45
CA LEU A 21 4.99 9.50 -60.89
C LEU A 21 6.34 8.95 -60.41
N LEU A 22 7.41 9.75 -60.43
CA LEU A 22 8.75 9.37 -59.96
C LEU A 22 9.25 10.17 -58.74
N LEU A 23 8.45 11.11 -58.22
CA LEU A 23 8.77 11.89 -57.02
C LEU A 23 7.99 11.45 -55.76
N PHE A 24 7.19 10.37 -55.86
CA PHE A 24 6.42 9.82 -54.74
C PHE A 24 7.05 8.55 -54.13
N GLY A 25 8.29 8.22 -54.51
CA GLY A 25 8.93 6.95 -54.16
C GLY A 25 9.96 6.99 -53.02
N ILE A 26 10.20 8.14 -52.37
CA ILE A 26 11.28 8.27 -51.37
C ILE A 26 10.89 9.16 -50.19
N ILE A 27 9.76 8.88 -49.51
CA ILE A 27 9.57 9.37 -48.12
C ILE A 27 8.78 8.36 -47.26
N LEU A 28 8.99 7.05 -47.47
CA LEU A 28 8.59 6.02 -46.51
C LEU A 28 9.81 5.29 -45.94
N HIS A 29 10.93 6.00 -45.76
CA HIS A 29 11.70 5.79 -44.53
C HIS A 29 10.99 6.62 -43.47
N SER A 30 9.86 6.09 -42.98
CA SER A 30 9.53 6.30 -41.59
C SER A 30 10.79 5.84 -40.87
N CYS A 31 11.45 6.73 -40.13
CA CYS A 31 12.07 6.27 -38.91
C CYS A 31 11.02 5.35 -38.27
N LYS A 32 11.30 4.06 -38.18
CA LYS A 32 10.93 3.36 -36.97
C LYS A 32 11.80 4.03 -35.90
N ASP A 33 11.44 5.25 -35.54
CA ASP A 33 11.48 5.58 -34.14
C ASP A 33 10.47 4.58 -33.62
N GLU A 34 10.98 3.48 -33.08
CA GLU A 34 10.26 2.71 -32.10
C GLU A 34 9.86 3.74 -31.05
N PHE A 35 8.72 4.39 -31.29
CA PHE A 35 7.86 4.82 -30.23
C PHE A 35 7.57 3.53 -29.48
N ASN A 36 8.48 3.20 -28.56
CA ASN A 36 8.19 2.39 -27.39
C ASN A 36 7.18 3.22 -26.61
N GLU A 37 5.94 3.26 -27.11
CA GLU A 37 4.78 3.60 -26.31
C GLU A 37 4.74 2.56 -25.19
N GLY A 38 5.25 2.95 -24.03
CA GLY A 38 4.68 2.58 -22.75
C GLY A 38 4.81 1.12 -22.34
N GLU A 39 6.02 0.54 -22.35
CA GLU A 39 6.29 -0.40 -21.26
C GLU A 39 6.46 0.44 -19.99
N GLU A 40 5.42 0.51 -19.16
CA GLU A 40 5.53 1.11 -17.84
C GLU A 40 6.71 0.45 -17.10
N THR A 41 7.61 1.28 -16.58
CA THR A 41 8.70 0.80 -15.74
C THR A 41 8.11 0.18 -14.48
N PHE A 42 8.61 -0.99 -14.08
CA PHE A 42 8.21 -1.58 -12.82
C PHE A 42 8.63 -0.65 -11.69
N GLU A 43 7.65 -0.25 -10.89
CA GLU A 43 7.83 0.52 -9.67
C GLU A 43 7.26 -0.33 -8.53
N GLY A 44 8.10 -0.65 -7.56
CA GLY A 44 7.71 -1.41 -6.39
C GLY A 44 8.29 -0.79 -5.13
N TYR A 45 7.59 -1.00 -4.02
CA TYR A 45 7.94 -0.53 -2.69
C TYR A 45 7.84 -1.73 -1.76
N GLY A 46 8.99 -2.15 -1.24
CA GLY A 46 9.08 -3.16 -0.20
C GLY A 46 9.23 -2.45 1.14
N ASP A 47 8.58 -2.96 2.17
CA ASP A 47 8.61 -2.44 3.54
C ASP A 47 8.72 -3.62 4.51
N ILE A 48 9.47 -3.44 5.58
CA ILE A 48 9.59 -4.39 6.67
C ILE A 48 9.41 -3.68 8.01
N PHE A 49 8.39 -4.11 8.75
CA PHE A 49 8.14 -3.59 10.09
C PHE A 49 8.05 -4.69 11.13
N ILE A 50 8.32 -4.31 12.38
CA ILE A 50 8.12 -5.19 13.53
C ILE A 50 6.65 -5.15 13.93
N GLN A 51 6.03 -6.34 14.00
CA GLN A 51 4.84 -6.54 14.80
C GLN A 51 5.23 -6.98 16.21
N LYS A 52 4.76 -6.23 17.21
CA LYS A 52 5.03 -6.50 18.62
C LYS A 52 3.76 -6.94 19.33
N LYS A 53 3.83 -8.03 20.11
CA LYS A 53 2.73 -8.51 20.96
C LYS A 53 3.20 -8.85 22.38
N LYS A 54 2.29 -8.82 23.35
CA LYS A 54 2.58 -9.16 24.74
C LYS A 54 1.90 -10.48 25.10
N VAL A 55 2.67 -11.42 25.65
CA VAL A 55 2.17 -12.71 26.15
C VAL A 55 2.63 -12.88 27.59
N GLY A 56 1.71 -12.71 28.54
CA GLY A 56 2.08 -12.61 29.95
C GLY A 56 2.94 -11.38 30.20
N ASP A 57 4.15 -11.57 30.76
CA ASP A 57 5.13 -10.51 30.98
C ASP A 57 6.16 -10.37 29.84
N GLU A 58 6.13 -11.28 28.87
CA GLU A 58 7.08 -11.28 27.75
C GLU A 58 6.58 -10.42 26.59
N THR A 59 7.53 -9.70 25.99
CA THR A 59 7.32 -8.99 24.73
C THR A 59 7.90 -9.86 23.61
N LEU A 60 7.06 -10.16 22.62
CA LEU A 60 7.44 -10.92 21.45
C LEU A 60 7.40 -10.03 20.20
N TYR A 61 8.28 -10.36 19.26
CA TYR A 61 8.52 -9.66 18.01
C TYR A 61 8.44 -10.65 16.86
N ALA A 62 7.87 -10.22 15.74
CA ALA A 62 7.93 -10.94 14.49
C ALA A 62 7.99 -9.94 13.32
N PRO A 63 8.67 -10.29 12.22
CA PRO A 63 8.68 -9.47 11.03
C PRO A 63 7.35 -9.52 10.29
N TYR A 64 6.91 -8.39 9.78
CA TYR A 64 5.86 -8.31 8.76
C TYR A 64 6.48 -7.75 7.48
N TYR A 65 6.43 -8.52 6.40
CA TYR A 65 6.94 -8.09 5.11
C TYR A 65 5.80 -7.65 4.21
N HIS A 66 5.95 -6.50 3.56
CA HIS A 66 4.97 -5.97 2.62
C HIS A 66 5.66 -5.53 1.33
N LEU A 67 5.10 -5.88 0.18
CA LEU A 67 5.58 -5.47 -1.13
C LEU A 67 4.38 -5.05 -1.97
N ILE A 68 4.40 -3.83 -2.49
CA ILE A 68 3.42 -3.33 -3.45
C ILE A 68 4.12 -2.91 -4.75
N ALA A 69 3.43 -3.03 -5.88
CA ALA A 69 3.94 -2.58 -7.17
C ALA A 69 2.85 -2.02 -8.09
N ASN A 70 3.26 -1.23 -9.08
CA ASN A 70 2.39 -0.73 -10.15
C ASN A 70 2.02 -1.79 -11.20
N SER A 71 2.59 -3.00 -11.12
CA SER A 71 2.40 -4.10 -12.05
C SER A 71 2.14 -5.41 -11.33
N SER A 72 1.42 -6.35 -11.97
CA SER A 72 1.21 -7.69 -11.39
C SER A 72 2.53 -8.44 -11.21
N ILE A 73 2.75 -8.90 -9.99
CA ILE A 73 3.87 -9.71 -9.56
C ILE A 73 3.49 -11.18 -9.72
N GLU A 74 4.41 -11.98 -10.25
CA GLU A 74 4.26 -13.43 -10.45
C GLU A 74 4.87 -14.22 -9.28
N SER A 75 5.93 -13.70 -8.66
CA SER A 75 6.59 -14.27 -7.48
C SER A 75 7.35 -13.18 -6.73
N ALA A 76 7.46 -13.30 -5.41
CA ALA A 76 8.25 -12.39 -4.59
C ALA A 76 8.90 -13.11 -3.41
N MET A 77 10.11 -12.69 -3.07
CA MET A 77 10.85 -13.14 -1.90
C MET A 77 11.57 -11.96 -1.27
N VAL A 78 11.78 -12.02 0.04
CA VAL A 78 12.62 -11.09 0.78
C VAL A 78 13.88 -11.80 1.27
N GLU A 79 15.03 -11.16 1.07
CA GLU A 79 16.33 -11.56 1.61
C GLU A 79 16.65 -10.70 2.84
N THR A 80 16.88 -11.34 3.99
CA THR A 80 17.24 -10.65 5.23
C THR A 80 18.70 -10.20 5.20
N PRO A 81 19.14 -9.28 6.10
CA PRO A 81 20.54 -8.87 6.21
C PRO A 81 21.53 -10.02 6.45
N ASN A 82 21.03 -11.15 6.97
CA ASN A 82 21.83 -12.36 7.21
C ASN A 82 21.83 -13.34 6.03
N GLY A 83 21.16 -13.01 4.92
CA GLY A 83 21.04 -13.82 3.71
C GLY A 83 19.98 -14.92 3.77
N GLU A 84 19.05 -14.86 4.74
CA GLU A 84 17.91 -15.77 4.79
C GLU A 84 16.85 -15.33 3.78
N LEU A 85 16.17 -16.28 3.14
CA LEU A 85 15.15 -16.02 2.14
C LEU A 85 13.77 -16.42 2.66
N THR A 86 12.81 -15.51 2.57
CA THR A 86 11.41 -15.75 2.91
C THR A 86 10.53 -15.47 1.69
N GLU A 87 9.68 -16.42 1.32
CA GLU A 87 8.69 -16.25 0.25
C GLU A 87 7.53 -15.36 0.72
N LEU A 88 7.05 -14.51 -0.17
CA LEU A 88 5.87 -13.68 0.07
C LEU A 88 4.68 -14.23 -0.70
N GLU A 89 3.49 -14.06 -0.14
CA GLU A 89 2.22 -14.54 -0.70
C GLU A 89 1.39 -13.38 -1.26
N PRO A 90 0.65 -13.56 -2.36
CA PRO A 90 -0.22 -12.52 -2.89
C PRO A 90 -1.32 -12.15 -1.89
N TYR A 91 -1.61 -10.86 -1.76
CA TYR A 91 -2.62 -10.34 -0.82
C TYR A 91 -3.58 -9.37 -1.50
N GLU A 92 -4.88 -9.70 -1.47
CA GLU A 92 -6.00 -9.00 -2.13
C GLU A 92 -5.90 -8.92 -3.68
N TYR A 93 -4.77 -8.45 -4.19
CA TYR A 93 -4.48 -8.24 -5.60
C TYR A 93 -3.08 -8.77 -5.95
N LEU A 94 -2.85 -9.12 -7.21
CA LEU A 94 -1.53 -9.57 -7.69
C LEU A 94 -0.47 -8.46 -7.72
N THR A 95 -0.80 -7.25 -7.31
CA THR A 95 0.13 -6.12 -7.15
C THR A 95 0.68 -6.02 -5.74
N THR A 96 0.17 -6.81 -4.79
CA THR A 96 0.54 -6.75 -3.37
C THR A 96 0.90 -8.15 -2.89
N TYR A 97 2.05 -8.27 -2.23
CA TYR A 97 2.58 -9.51 -1.68
C TYR A 97 3.01 -9.26 -0.25
N ILE A 98 2.66 -10.16 0.66
CA ILE A 98 2.94 -10.03 2.09
C ILE A 98 3.47 -11.32 2.68
N LYS A 99 4.07 -11.22 3.86
CA LYS A 99 4.21 -12.34 4.79
C LYS A 99 3.88 -11.81 6.17
N GLU A 100 2.68 -12.17 6.62
CA GLU A 100 2.24 -11.92 7.98
C GLU A 100 2.92 -12.91 8.92
N PRO A 101 3.29 -12.48 10.14
CA PRO A 101 3.91 -13.38 11.09
C PRO A 101 2.89 -14.40 11.63
N GLU A 102 3.27 -15.66 11.57
CA GLU A 102 2.55 -16.76 12.23
C GLU A 102 2.81 -16.77 13.73
N GLU A 103 1.92 -17.38 14.51
CA GLU A 103 1.98 -17.36 15.98
C GLU A 103 3.30 -17.91 16.54
N ASP A 104 3.92 -18.88 15.87
CA ASP A 104 5.19 -19.52 16.23
C ASP A 104 6.43 -18.80 15.69
N GLU A 105 6.27 -17.82 14.80
CA GLU A 105 7.36 -16.94 14.34
C GLU A 105 7.66 -15.80 15.32
N PHE A 106 6.75 -15.55 16.28
CA PHE A 106 6.97 -14.59 17.36
C PHE A 106 8.04 -15.08 18.34
N SER A 107 9.05 -14.24 18.55
CA SER A 107 10.16 -14.54 19.46
C SER A 107 10.50 -13.37 20.37
N THR A 108 11.22 -13.62 21.47
CA THR A 108 11.78 -12.56 22.32
C THR A 108 13.00 -11.87 21.69
N SER A 109 13.49 -12.38 20.57
CA SER A 109 14.62 -11.82 19.85
C SER A 109 14.14 -10.87 18.77
N MET A 110 14.72 -9.67 18.75
CA MET A 110 14.49 -8.70 17.70
C MET A 110 15.17 -9.15 16.40
N MET A 111 14.53 -8.86 15.28
CA MET A 111 15.11 -9.08 13.95
C MET A 111 16.33 -8.19 13.71
N ALA A 112 17.19 -8.59 12.78
CA ALA A 112 18.40 -7.85 12.47
C ALA A 112 18.07 -6.54 11.76
N ALA A 113 18.61 -5.42 12.27
CA ALA A 113 18.66 -4.16 11.54
C ALA A 113 19.52 -4.30 10.28
N GLY A 114 19.20 -3.55 9.23
CA GLY A 114 19.97 -3.49 7.99
C GLY A 114 19.11 -3.54 6.74
N THR A 115 19.76 -3.78 5.61
CA THR A 115 19.10 -3.78 4.31
C THR A 115 18.40 -5.11 4.02
N TYR A 116 17.09 -5.06 3.82
CA TYR A 116 16.29 -6.15 3.30
C TYR A 116 16.14 -5.99 1.79
N ARG A 117 16.25 -7.08 1.04
CA ARG A 117 16.14 -7.05 -0.43
C ARG A 117 14.96 -7.86 -0.91
N PHE A 118 13.97 -7.19 -1.47
CA PHE A 118 12.83 -7.81 -2.12
C PHE A 118 13.17 -8.08 -3.57
N THR A 119 12.96 -9.31 -4.01
CA THR A 119 13.21 -9.74 -5.39
C THR A 119 12.07 -10.60 -5.89
N GLY A 120 11.91 -10.69 -7.20
CA GLY A 120 10.82 -11.46 -7.77
C GLY A 120 10.74 -11.38 -9.28
N SER A 121 9.63 -11.88 -9.81
CA SER A 121 9.32 -11.80 -11.24
C SER A 121 8.00 -11.11 -11.51
N TYR A 122 7.92 -10.50 -12.69
CA TYR A 122 6.73 -9.86 -13.24
C TYR A 122 6.77 -9.99 -14.77
N GLY A 123 5.60 -9.87 -15.40
CA GLY A 123 5.42 -9.77 -16.86
C GLY A 123 6.44 -10.51 -17.73
N ASN A 124 6.14 -11.75 -18.14
CA ASN A 124 6.97 -12.55 -19.05
C ASN A 124 8.37 -12.84 -18.51
N ASN A 125 8.50 -13.20 -17.22
CA ASN A 125 9.76 -13.51 -16.54
C ASN A 125 10.76 -12.35 -16.45
N LYS A 126 10.31 -11.08 -16.51
CA LYS A 126 11.15 -9.96 -16.10
C LYS A 126 11.36 -10.05 -14.58
N THR A 127 12.48 -9.54 -14.10
CA THR A 127 12.84 -9.59 -12.67
C THR A 127 12.95 -8.19 -12.10
N PHE A 128 12.57 -8.02 -10.83
CA PHE A 128 12.76 -6.77 -10.09
C PHE A 128 13.62 -7.01 -8.85
N ALA A 129 14.20 -5.91 -8.35
CA ALA A 129 14.82 -5.86 -7.05
C ALA A 129 14.55 -4.49 -6.43
N VAL A 130 14.00 -4.48 -5.23
CA VAL A 130 13.80 -3.28 -4.41
C VAL A 130 14.35 -3.54 -3.02
N THR A 131 14.77 -2.49 -2.31
CA THR A 131 15.42 -2.62 -1.02
C THR A 131 14.74 -1.72 -0.01
N ASP A 132 14.72 -2.19 1.22
CA ASP A 132 14.31 -1.41 2.37
C ASP A 132 15.41 -1.41 3.45
N MET A 133 15.49 -0.35 4.25
CA MET A 133 16.46 -0.22 5.34
C MET A 133 15.71 -0.20 6.67
N PHE A 134 15.85 -1.28 7.42
CA PHE A 134 15.22 -1.44 8.72
C PHE A 134 16.15 -0.98 9.86
N ASP A 135 15.76 0.04 10.63
CA ASP A 135 16.60 0.62 11.71
C ASP A 135 16.39 -0.05 13.09
N ALA A 136 15.48 -1.02 13.19
CA ALA A 136 15.10 -1.69 14.44
C ALA A 136 14.54 -0.75 15.51
N GLY A 137 13.81 0.28 15.09
CA GLY A 137 13.06 1.16 15.96
C GLY A 137 11.87 0.44 16.61
N ILE A 138 11.64 0.72 17.89
CA ILE A 138 10.46 0.24 18.62
C ILE A 138 9.82 1.34 19.47
N ILE A 139 8.54 1.15 19.71
CA ILE A 139 7.70 1.94 20.61
C ILE A 139 7.06 1.05 21.67
N ASP A 140 6.58 1.65 22.76
CA ASP A 140 5.85 0.94 23.82
C ASP A 140 4.45 0.54 23.35
N PHE A 141 3.83 -0.42 24.06
CA PHE A 141 2.43 -0.75 23.79
C PHE A 141 1.53 0.43 24.19
N PRO A 142 0.50 0.76 23.39
CA PRO A 142 -0.48 1.76 23.81
C PRO A 142 -1.23 1.30 25.05
N LYS A 143 -1.44 2.22 26.00
CA LYS A 143 -2.18 1.92 27.22
C LYS A 143 -3.53 2.60 27.19
N ILE A 144 -4.58 1.78 27.12
CA ILE A 144 -5.96 2.26 27.15
C ILE A 144 -6.29 2.73 28.57
N ASP A 145 -6.69 4.00 28.70
CA ASP A 145 -7.07 4.63 29.97
C ASP A 145 -8.54 4.40 30.29
N SER A 146 -9.41 4.58 29.30
CA SER A 146 -10.85 4.42 29.48
C SER A 146 -11.54 3.96 28.19
N VAL A 147 -12.58 3.16 28.39
CA VAL A 147 -13.55 2.77 27.37
C VAL A 147 -14.93 2.92 27.98
N SER A 148 -15.84 3.57 27.27
CA SER A 148 -17.23 3.73 27.71
C SER A 148 -18.17 3.80 26.53
N TYR A 149 -19.36 3.23 26.68
CA TYR A 149 -20.46 3.40 25.72
C TYR A 149 -21.46 4.44 26.23
N ASP A 150 -21.88 5.37 25.36
CA ASP A 150 -22.97 6.31 25.65
C ASP A 150 -24.28 5.82 25.03
N ASN A 151 -25.16 5.28 25.87
CA ASN A 151 -26.49 4.79 25.46
C ASN A 151 -27.45 5.88 24.96
N THR A 152 -27.18 7.15 25.23
CA THR A 152 -27.99 8.27 24.76
C THR A 152 -27.68 8.61 23.30
N ASN A 153 -26.39 8.59 22.98
CA ASN A 153 -25.87 9.07 21.71
C ASN A 153 -25.33 7.95 20.81
N TYR A 154 -25.31 6.70 21.30
CA TYR A 154 -24.86 5.51 20.60
C TYR A 154 -23.42 5.58 20.08
N TYR A 155 -22.49 6.01 20.94
CA TYR A 155 -21.06 6.02 20.63
C TYR A 155 -20.20 5.30 21.67
N ILE A 156 -19.09 4.74 21.21
CA ILE A 156 -17.97 4.32 22.05
C ILE A 156 -17.03 5.52 22.18
N TYR A 157 -16.66 5.85 23.42
CA TYR A 157 -15.54 6.75 23.72
C TYR A 157 -14.36 5.91 24.21
N LEU A 158 -13.20 6.12 23.58
CA LEU A 158 -11.93 5.48 23.89
C LEU A 158 -10.90 6.56 24.19
N SER A 159 -10.10 6.40 25.25
CA SER A 159 -8.94 7.25 25.53
C SER A 159 -7.72 6.43 25.92
N TRP A 160 -6.52 6.97 25.70
CA TRP A 160 -5.25 6.29 25.97
C TRP A 160 -4.13 7.25 26.39
N GLU A 161 -3.10 6.70 27.02
CA GLU A 161 -1.85 7.41 27.29
C GLU A 161 -1.03 7.54 26.00
N ALA A 162 -0.42 8.72 25.79
CA ALA A 162 0.47 8.93 24.67
C ALA A 162 1.69 7.99 24.74
N VAL A 163 1.92 7.24 23.67
CA VAL A 163 3.10 6.40 23.47
C VAL A 163 4.25 7.25 22.96
N SER A 164 5.39 7.19 23.67
CA SER A 164 6.58 7.91 23.26
C SER A 164 7.04 7.46 21.88
N ARG A 165 7.33 8.42 20.99
CA ARG A 165 7.76 8.25 19.59
C ARG A 165 6.73 7.65 18.63
N ALA A 166 5.51 7.34 19.07
CA ALA A 166 4.46 6.97 18.12
C ALA A 166 4.13 8.17 17.23
N ASN A 167 4.05 7.95 15.92
CA ASN A 167 3.70 8.95 14.92
C ASN A 167 2.20 8.95 14.63
N ILE A 168 1.61 7.75 14.60
CA ILE A 168 0.21 7.52 14.20
C ILE A 168 -0.46 6.57 15.18
N TYR A 169 -1.75 6.80 15.45
CA TYR A 169 -2.64 5.82 16.06
C TYR A 169 -3.74 5.40 15.09
N LYS A 170 -4.23 4.17 15.26
CA LYS A 170 -5.41 3.68 14.54
C LYS A 170 -6.25 2.82 15.47
N VAL A 171 -7.56 2.93 15.35
CA VAL A 171 -8.52 2.18 16.16
C VAL A 171 -9.33 1.27 15.25
N ASN A 172 -9.25 -0.02 15.48
CA ASN A 172 -10.08 -1.03 14.83
C ASN A 172 -11.07 -1.62 15.84
N LEU A 173 -12.26 -1.99 15.38
CA LEU A 173 -13.15 -2.87 16.12
C LEU A 173 -13.21 -4.22 15.41
N LEU A 174 -13.06 -5.29 16.18
CA LEU A 174 -13.17 -6.66 15.70
C LEU A 174 -14.44 -7.29 16.32
N SER A 175 -15.14 -8.09 15.52
CA SER A 175 -16.19 -8.98 15.99
C SER A 175 -15.63 -10.09 16.89
N GLN A 176 -16.49 -10.83 17.59
CA GLN A 176 -16.09 -12.04 18.33
C GLN A 176 -15.39 -13.09 17.46
N ALA A 177 -15.66 -13.10 16.15
CA ALA A 177 -15.02 -14.00 15.19
C ALA A 177 -13.62 -13.51 14.74
N GLY A 178 -13.15 -12.36 15.23
CA GLY A 178 -11.88 -11.75 14.85
C GLY A 178 -11.92 -10.93 13.56
N ASN A 179 -13.06 -10.85 12.88
CA ASN A 179 -13.19 -10.03 11.68
C ASN A 179 -13.26 -8.54 12.04
N ILE A 180 -12.55 -7.68 11.31
CA ILE A 180 -12.66 -6.22 11.44
C ILE A 180 -14.08 -5.79 11.01
N VAL A 181 -14.79 -5.10 11.90
CA VAL A 181 -16.13 -4.54 11.67
C VAL A 181 -16.11 -3.02 11.52
N PHE A 182 -15.06 -2.38 12.04
CA PHE A 182 -14.79 -0.96 11.91
C PHE A 182 -13.28 -0.74 11.80
N SER A 183 -12.85 0.10 10.86
CA SER A 183 -11.48 0.59 10.73
C SER A 183 -11.49 2.11 10.75
N GLY A 184 -11.02 2.71 11.84
CA GLY A 184 -10.97 4.16 12.00
C GLY A 184 -9.95 4.83 11.10
N ALA A 185 -10.10 6.13 10.93
CA ALA A 185 -9.08 6.97 10.31
C ALA A 185 -7.79 6.98 11.14
N GLU A 186 -6.67 7.25 10.47
CA GLU A 186 -5.39 7.49 11.13
C GLU A 186 -5.42 8.77 11.96
N LEU A 187 -4.89 8.69 13.17
CA LEU A 187 -4.84 9.78 14.14
C LEU A 187 -3.38 10.19 14.36
N THR A 188 -3.12 11.48 14.53
CA THR A 188 -1.76 11.99 14.78
C THR A 188 -1.25 11.59 16.17
N SER A 189 0.06 11.70 16.38
CA SER A 189 0.73 11.46 17.68
C SER A 189 0.17 12.27 18.85
N GLU A 190 -0.46 13.41 18.58
CA GLU A 190 -1.07 14.29 19.59
C GLU A 190 -2.47 13.83 20.02
N SER A 191 -3.05 12.85 19.32
CA SER A 191 -4.37 12.31 19.64
C SER A 191 -4.29 11.30 20.78
N ASN A 192 -5.19 11.43 21.74
CA ASN A 192 -5.28 10.56 22.92
C ASN A 192 -6.71 10.08 23.22
N ALA A 193 -7.64 10.35 22.30
CA ALA A 193 -9.01 9.89 22.39
C ALA A 193 -9.64 9.74 21.00
N PHE A 194 -10.63 8.86 20.90
CA PHE A 194 -11.41 8.63 19.70
C PHE A 194 -12.86 8.32 20.06
N LEU A 195 -13.79 8.78 19.21
CA LEU A 195 -15.22 8.56 19.37
C LEU A 195 -15.74 7.81 18.15
N ILE A 196 -16.42 6.69 18.39
CA ILE A 196 -16.97 5.82 17.35
C ILE A 196 -18.48 5.77 17.52
N GLY A 197 -19.21 6.51 16.69
CA GLY A 197 -20.66 6.47 16.55
C GLY A 197 -21.09 5.71 15.29
N LEU A 198 -22.40 5.51 15.11
CA LEU A 198 -22.95 4.88 13.90
C LEU A 198 -22.73 5.69 12.62
N ASP A 199 -22.48 6.99 12.74
CA ASP A 199 -22.19 7.93 11.66
C ASP A 199 -20.70 8.17 11.43
N THR A 200 -19.83 7.57 12.25
CA THR A 200 -18.38 7.62 12.04
C THR A 200 -18.00 6.81 10.80
N GLU A 201 -17.21 7.42 9.91
CA GLU A 201 -16.67 6.71 8.74
C GLU A 201 -15.75 5.56 9.17
N GLY A 202 -15.77 4.46 8.42
CA GLY A 202 -14.94 3.27 8.70
C GLY A 202 -15.72 1.99 9.04
N TRP A 203 -17.05 2.05 9.17
CA TRP A 203 -17.87 0.84 9.36
C TRP A 203 -17.86 -0.05 8.11
N ILE A 204 -17.45 -1.31 8.32
CA ILE A 204 -17.51 -2.40 7.33
C ILE A 204 -18.82 -3.19 7.53
N SER A 205 -19.24 -3.37 8.79
CA SER A 205 -20.50 -4.01 9.14
C SER A 205 -21.13 -3.33 10.36
N THR A 206 -22.46 -3.20 10.36
CA THR A 206 -23.19 -2.54 11.46
C THR A 206 -23.23 -3.42 12.71
N PRO A 207 -22.89 -2.88 13.90
CA PRO A 207 -23.01 -3.60 15.17
C PRO A 207 -24.46 -3.59 15.66
N TYR A 208 -24.84 -4.60 16.44
CA TYR A 208 -26.13 -4.72 17.12
C TYR A 208 -25.96 -4.59 18.63
N THR A 209 -27.02 -4.14 19.32
CA THR A 209 -27.02 -4.11 20.79
C THR A 209 -26.75 -5.49 21.37
N GLY A 210 -25.79 -5.58 22.28
CA GLY A 210 -25.30 -6.82 22.89
C GLY A 210 -24.11 -7.45 22.16
N ASP A 211 -23.69 -6.93 21.00
CA ASP A 211 -22.48 -7.40 20.34
C ASP A 211 -21.25 -7.09 21.20
N VAL A 212 -20.44 -8.12 21.46
CA VAL A 212 -19.14 -7.95 22.11
C VAL A 212 -18.11 -7.67 21.03
N LEU A 213 -17.51 -6.48 21.09
CA LEU A 213 -16.50 -6.02 20.16
C LEU A 213 -15.15 -5.96 20.87
N THR A 214 -14.09 -6.35 20.17
CA THR A 214 -12.71 -6.11 20.61
C THR A 214 -12.23 -4.80 19.99
N ILE A 215 -11.92 -3.81 20.82
CA ILE A 215 -11.18 -2.62 20.42
C ILE A 215 -9.71 -3.00 20.31
N GLN A 216 -9.12 -2.76 19.14
CA GLN A 216 -7.69 -2.89 18.90
C GLN A 216 -7.11 -1.49 18.64
N LEU A 217 -6.35 -0.97 19.59
CA LEU A 217 -5.66 0.32 19.49
C LEU A 217 -4.23 0.06 19.02
N HIS A 218 -3.91 0.51 17.81
CA HIS A 218 -2.58 0.49 17.24
C HIS A 218 -1.85 1.80 17.48
N ALA A 219 -0.55 1.70 17.73
CA ALA A 219 0.41 2.78 17.66
C ALA A 219 1.49 2.38 16.64
N TYR A 220 1.83 3.31 15.75
CA TYR A 220 2.82 3.12 14.69
C TYR A 220 4.00 4.06 14.88
N LEU A 221 5.20 3.52 14.76
CA LEU A 221 6.44 4.26 14.53
C LEU A 221 6.72 4.22 13.03
N LEU A 222 7.02 5.37 12.44
CA LEU A 222 7.42 5.46 11.05
C LEU A 222 8.94 5.54 10.92
N ASP A 223 9.45 5.15 9.77
CA ASP A 223 10.87 5.29 9.44
C ASP A 223 11.26 6.77 9.32
N SER A 224 12.56 7.03 9.42
CA SER A 224 13.09 8.40 9.40
C SER A 224 12.93 9.12 8.05
N ASN A 225 12.70 8.38 6.97
CA ASN A 225 12.45 8.85 5.61
C ASN A 225 10.95 8.95 5.25
N ALA A 226 10.05 8.60 6.18
CA ALA A 226 8.61 8.74 5.97
C ALA A 226 8.21 10.22 5.85
N ASP A 227 7.31 10.50 4.92
CA ASP A 227 6.66 11.79 4.70
C ASP A 227 5.14 11.63 4.52
N ASP A 228 4.43 12.75 4.37
CA ASP A 228 2.96 12.75 4.24
C ASP A 228 2.45 11.96 3.03
N ASP A 229 3.26 11.78 1.98
CA ASP A 229 2.90 11.13 0.72
C ASP A 229 3.26 9.63 0.69
N ASN A 230 4.13 9.15 1.58
CA ASN A 230 4.65 7.79 1.55
C ASN A 230 4.65 7.04 2.89
N TRP A 231 4.20 7.64 4.00
CA TRP A 231 4.34 7.07 5.33
C TRP A 231 3.77 5.65 5.47
N TYR A 232 2.74 5.31 4.70
CA TYR A 232 2.06 4.02 4.72
C TYR A 232 2.90 2.87 4.13
N TYR A 233 4.04 3.19 3.53
CA TYR A 233 5.07 2.25 3.06
C TYR A 233 6.40 2.36 3.83
N ASN A 234 6.40 3.12 4.93
CA ASN A 234 7.61 3.38 5.73
C ASN A 234 7.26 3.22 7.21
N ILE A 235 6.72 2.04 7.56
CA ILE A 235 6.40 1.70 8.94
C ILE A 235 7.64 1.01 9.52
N GLU A 236 8.10 1.46 10.69
CA GLU A 236 9.20 0.80 11.38
C GLU A 236 8.65 -0.24 12.38
N CYS A 237 7.61 0.13 13.12
CA CYS A 237 7.05 -0.71 14.17
C CYS A 237 5.55 -0.47 14.36
N ASN A 238 4.79 -1.57 14.43
CA ASN A 238 3.41 -1.59 14.86
C ASN A 238 3.31 -2.29 16.22
N SER A 239 2.71 -1.59 17.18
CA SER A 239 2.35 -2.17 18.47
C SER A 239 0.87 -1.93 18.74
N TYR A 240 0.22 -2.91 19.37
CA TYR A 240 -1.21 -2.79 19.64
C TYR A 240 -1.58 -3.35 21.00
N THR A 241 -2.69 -2.84 21.53
CA THR A 241 -3.35 -3.32 22.74
C THR A 241 -4.82 -3.55 22.44
N GLU A 242 -5.38 -4.58 23.06
CA GLU A 242 -6.79 -4.95 22.91
C GLU A 242 -7.56 -4.78 24.21
N THR A 243 -8.84 -4.44 24.08
CA THR A 243 -9.82 -4.48 25.17
C THR A 243 -11.20 -4.76 24.60
N GLN A 244 -12.18 -5.09 25.43
CA GLN A 244 -13.54 -5.38 25.00
C GLN A 244 -14.51 -4.27 25.36
N VAL A 245 -15.53 -4.10 24.52
CA VAL A 245 -16.70 -3.26 24.76
C VAL A 245 -17.95 -3.99 24.29
N ILE A 246 -19.07 -3.78 24.96
CA ILE A 246 -20.37 -4.29 24.52
C ILE A 246 -21.10 -3.15 23.85
N TRP A 247 -21.52 -3.34 22.60
CA TRP A 247 -22.28 -2.33 21.90
C TRP A 247 -23.66 -2.18 22.54
N GLY A 248 -24.02 -0.97 23.00
CA GLY A 248 -25.31 -0.73 23.63
C GLY A 248 -25.39 -1.01 25.13
N GLU A 249 -24.24 -1.21 25.81
CA GLU A 249 -24.16 -1.38 27.28
C GLU A 249 -23.01 -0.56 27.87
#